data_AF-A0A1H8BGP8-F1
#
_entry.id   AF-A0A1H8BGP8-F1
#
_cell.length_a   1.000
_cell.length_b   1.000
_cell.length_c   1.000
_cell.angle_alpha   90.00
_cell.angle_beta   90.00
_cell.angle_gamma   90.00
#
_symmetry.space_group_name_H-M   'P 1'
#
loop_
_entity.id
_entity.type
_entity.pdbx_description
1 polymer ?
#
loop_
_entity_poly.entity_id
_entity_poly.type
_entity_poly.pdbx_seq_one_letter_code
_entity_poly.pdbx_strand_id
1 'polypeptide(L)'
;MSSITVGVYLGKKDRLVRYWYEILPKGQFPMLVKYCIQSYLRNNYFPLQSICDARTLKEQIQRRGEYVPTQRNVTFTPEDGPVYQWIKSLESGYRSEEIKNILKETVVHTLLNDQPLFPPRNAGQAPYVAKETHDMHGAYHPHYEEPQKVAVLKREHVQLEDPYTMWDKMPKQASEHGDLDAKEKASKGFSHLVNYLG
;
A
#
# COMPACT_ATOMS: atom_id res chain seq x y z
N MET A 1 7.07 -2.61 32.56
CA MET A 1 6.22 -2.48 31.35
C MET A 1 6.87 -3.25 30.21
N SER A 2 6.11 -4.04 29.43
CA SER A 2 6.67 -4.88 28.36
C SER A 2 6.63 -4.13 27.01
N SER A 3 7.78 -4.05 26.34
CA SER A 3 7.88 -3.55 24.96
C SER A 3 7.72 -4.70 23.96
N ILE A 4 7.27 -4.37 22.75
CA ILE A 4 7.18 -5.31 21.63
C ILE A 4 8.11 -4.81 20.53
N THR A 5 9.12 -5.58 20.17
CA THR A 5 9.99 -5.28 19.03
C THR A 5 9.57 -6.14 17.84
N VAL A 6 9.23 -5.50 16.73
CA VAL A 6 8.88 -6.19 15.48
C VAL A 6 9.97 -5.95 14.46
N GLY A 7 10.53 -7.02 13.91
CA GLY A 7 11.43 -6.97 12.76
C GLY A 7 10.64 -6.87 11.47
N VAL A 8 10.60 -5.69 10.86
CA VAL A 8 9.94 -5.47 9.57
C VAL A 8 10.87 -5.90 8.45
N TYR A 9 10.57 -7.04 7.81
CA TYR A 9 11.38 -7.60 6.72
C TYR A 9 10.89 -7.10 5.36
N LEU A 10 11.71 -6.32 4.67
CA LEU A 10 11.45 -5.77 3.35
C LEU A 10 12.15 -6.63 2.29
N GLY A 11 11.40 -7.54 1.70
CA GLY A 11 11.90 -8.48 0.69
C GLY A 11 11.58 -8.06 -0.75
N LYS A 12 11.73 -9.00 -1.68
CA LYS A 12 11.43 -8.81 -3.11
C LYS A 12 9.97 -8.47 -3.38
N LYS A 13 9.03 -8.97 -2.56
CA LYS A 13 7.59 -8.66 -2.69
C LYS A 13 7.25 -7.24 -2.20
N ASP A 14 8.09 -6.69 -1.35
CA ASP A 14 7.89 -5.39 -0.70
C ASP A 14 8.67 -4.26 -1.40
N ARG A 15 8.93 -4.41 -2.71
CA ARG A 15 9.77 -3.50 -3.50
C ARG A 15 9.38 -2.03 -3.35
N LEU A 16 8.09 -1.71 -3.35
CA LEU A 16 7.63 -0.34 -3.18
C LEU A 16 8.05 0.25 -1.82
N VAL A 17 7.79 -0.48 -0.74
CA VAL A 17 8.18 -0.06 0.63
C VAL A 17 9.70 -0.04 0.76
N ARG A 18 10.40 -0.95 0.07
CA ARG A 18 11.86 -0.98 -0.01
C ARG A 18 12.43 0.26 -0.69
N TYR A 19 11.84 0.72 -1.80
CA TYR A 19 12.23 1.95 -2.49
C TYR A 19 11.96 3.19 -1.63
N TRP A 20 10.78 3.24 -1.01
CA TRP A 20 10.45 4.30 -0.07
C TRP A 20 11.45 4.35 1.09
N TYR A 21 11.81 3.21 1.67
CA TYR A 21 12.79 3.14 2.76
C TYR A 21 14.17 3.72 2.38
N GLU A 22 14.63 3.56 1.13
CA GLU A 22 15.95 4.06 0.69
C GLU A 22 16.03 5.58 0.60
N ILE A 23 14.90 6.23 0.32
CA ILE A 23 14.84 7.68 0.20
C ILE A 23 14.55 8.37 1.54
N LEU A 24 14.34 7.59 2.61
CA LEU A 24 14.12 8.14 3.94
C LEU A 24 15.40 8.71 4.55
N PRO A 25 15.31 9.80 5.32
CA PRO A 25 16.39 10.21 6.20
C PRO A 25 16.75 9.06 7.17
N LYS A 26 18.06 8.85 7.36
CA LYS A 26 18.57 7.77 8.22
C LYS A 26 17.98 7.87 9.63
N GLY A 27 17.53 6.74 10.17
CA GLY A 27 17.00 6.64 11.53
C GLY A 27 15.51 7.00 11.70
N GLN A 28 14.83 7.56 10.68
CA GLN A 28 13.42 7.95 10.82
C GLN A 28 12.43 6.81 10.63
N PHE A 29 12.85 5.69 10.04
CA PHE A 29 11.96 4.58 9.69
C PHE A 29 11.07 4.09 10.85
N PRO A 30 11.59 3.80 12.06
CA PRO A 30 10.74 3.34 13.17
C PRO A 30 9.68 4.36 13.59
N MET A 31 10.03 5.66 13.56
CA MET A 31 9.10 6.74 13.91
C MET A 31 8.01 6.88 12.85
N LEU A 32 8.37 6.87 11.57
CA LEU A 32 7.42 6.96 10.47
C LEU A 32 6.46 5.77 10.44
N VAL A 33 6.94 4.55 10.72
CA VAL A 33 6.09 3.37 10.87
C VAL A 33 4.99 3.62 11.91
N LYS A 34 5.35 4.15 13.09
CA LYS A 34 4.38 4.46 14.15
C LYS A 34 3.36 5.50 13.69
N TYR A 35 3.79 6.56 13.00
CA TYR A 35 2.87 7.59 12.51
C TYR A 35 1.94 7.12 11.39
N CYS A 36 2.44 6.27 10.49
CA CYS A 36 1.61 5.63 9.47
C CYS A 36 0.54 4.76 10.11
N ILE A 37 0.90 3.90 11.07
CA ILE A 37 -0.08 3.09 11.82
C ILE A 37 -1.06 3.97 12.58
N GLN A 38 -0.57 4.98 13.31
CA GLN A 38 -1.43 5.88 14.09
C GLN A 38 -2.47 6.58 13.22
N SER A 39 -2.08 7.04 12.03
CA SER A 39 -2.99 7.68 11.08
C SER A 39 -3.97 6.66 10.50
N TYR A 40 -3.47 5.47 10.14
CA TYR A 40 -4.28 4.38 9.59
C TYR A 40 -5.40 3.94 10.55
N LEU A 41 -5.08 3.82 11.85
CA LEU A 41 -6.07 3.52 12.90
C LEU A 41 -7.13 4.61 13.06
N ARG A 42 -6.88 5.82 12.56
CA ARG A 42 -7.84 6.94 12.50
C ARG A 42 -8.54 7.04 11.15
N ASN A 43 -8.45 6.01 10.30
CA ASN A 43 -8.96 5.98 8.94
C ASN A 43 -8.38 7.09 8.05
N ASN A 44 -7.09 7.39 8.21
CA ASN A 44 -6.37 8.36 7.39
C ASN A 44 -4.97 7.85 7.02
N TYR A 45 -4.32 8.47 6.04
CA TYR A 45 -2.94 8.18 5.68
C TYR A 45 -2.01 9.29 6.18
N PHE A 46 -0.86 8.92 6.72
CA PHE A 46 0.13 9.90 7.16
C PHE A 46 0.73 10.60 5.94
N PRO A 47 0.76 11.95 5.88
CA PRO A 47 1.16 12.71 4.69
C PRO A 47 2.67 12.64 4.44
N LEU A 48 3.14 11.57 3.81
CA LEU A 48 4.56 11.32 3.56
C LEU A 48 5.21 12.38 2.65
N GLN A 49 4.43 13.18 1.91
CA GLN A 49 4.96 14.26 1.06
C GLN A 49 5.70 15.33 1.89
N SER A 50 5.39 15.43 3.19
CA SER A 50 6.07 16.36 4.11
C SER A 50 7.49 15.94 4.47
N ILE A 51 7.84 14.67 4.24
CA ILE A 51 9.12 14.07 4.64
C ILE A 51 9.95 13.64 3.43
N CYS A 52 9.28 13.18 2.37
CA CYS A 52 9.92 12.58 1.19
C CYS A 52 9.38 13.23 -0.07
N ASP A 53 10.27 13.50 -1.03
CA ASP A 53 9.85 13.93 -2.36
C ASP A 53 9.31 12.74 -3.17
N ALA A 54 8.06 12.87 -3.62
CA ALA A 54 7.41 11.89 -4.50
C ALA A 54 8.17 11.69 -5.83
N ARG A 55 8.84 12.72 -6.34
CA ARG A 55 9.65 12.61 -7.57
C ARG A 55 10.81 11.65 -7.38
N THR A 56 11.54 11.77 -6.27
CA THR A 56 12.65 10.86 -5.94
C THR A 56 12.18 9.42 -5.82
N LEU A 57 10.99 9.18 -5.24
CA LEU A 57 10.42 7.83 -5.20
C LEU A 57 10.12 7.30 -6.61
N LYS A 58 9.46 8.10 -7.45
CA LYS A 58 9.13 7.73 -8.84
C LYS A 58 10.41 7.40 -9.63
N GLU A 59 11.47 8.17 -9.47
CA GLU A 59 12.79 7.89 -10.09
C GLU A 59 13.40 6.57 -9.60
N GLN A 60 13.35 6.27 -8.30
CA GLN A 60 13.86 5.01 -7.76
C GLN A 60 13.10 3.80 -8.30
N ILE A 61 11.78 3.91 -8.42
CA ILE A 61 10.93 2.87 -9.04
C ILE A 61 11.35 2.64 -10.50
N GLN A 62 11.54 3.72 -11.27
CA GLN A 62 11.91 3.64 -12.69
C GLN A 62 13.30 3.05 -12.91
N ARG A 63 14.27 3.37 -12.04
CA ARG A 63 15.61 2.78 -12.08
C ARG A 63 15.61 1.28 -11.80
N ARG A 64 14.51 0.73 -11.26
CA ARG A 64 14.34 -0.69 -10.91
C ARG A 64 15.53 -1.23 -10.11
N GLY A 65 16.04 -0.42 -9.18
CA GLY A 65 17.18 -0.80 -8.36
C GLY A 65 16.96 -2.16 -7.70
N GLU A 66 17.91 -3.08 -7.90
CA GLU A 66 17.89 -4.36 -7.20
C GLU A 66 18.44 -4.15 -5.80
N TYR A 67 17.53 -4.04 -4.83
CA TYR A 67 17.91 -3.93 -3.44
C TYR A 67 17.98 -5.30 -2.77
N VAL A 68 19.03 -5.48 -1.97
CA VAL A 68 19.14 -6.61 -1.06
C VAL A 68 17.99 -6.54 -0.03
N PRO A 69 17.36 -7.68 0.31
CA PRO A 69 16.37 -7.72 1.39
C PRO A 69 16.94 -7.18 2.69
N THR A 70 16.13 -6.42 3.42
CA THR A 70 16.57 -5.77 4.67
C THR A 70 15.53 -5.95 5.76
N GLN A 71 15.99 -6.05 7.00
CA GLN A 71 15.12 -6.09 8.17
C GLN A 71 15.39 -4.87 9.04
N ARG A 72 14.32 -4.20 9.46
CA ARG A 72 14.39 -3.04 10.38
C ARG A 72 13.49 -3.26 11.58
N ASN A 73 14.09 -3.12 12.76
CA ASN A 73 13.38 -3.31 14.01
C ASN A 73 12.63 -2.02 14.37
N VAL A 74 11.38 -2.18 14.75
CA VAL A 74 10.53 -1.12 15.29
C VAL A 74 10.07 -1.56 16.67
N THR A 75 10.38 -0.76 17.68
CA THR A 75 10.03 -1.04 19.08
C THR A 75 8.81 -0.23 19.48
N PHE A 76 7.79 -0.93 19.96
CA PHE A 76 6.55 -0.38 20.45
C PHE A 76 6.49 -0.47 21.98
N THR A 77 6.17 0.64 22.62
CA THR A 77 6.03 0.76 24.08
C THR A 77 4.59 1.16 24.42
N PRO A 78 4.12 0.97 25.67
CA PRO A 78 2.79 1.43 26.07
C PRO A 78 2.53 2.93 25.83
N GLU A 79 3.58 3.74 25.74
CA GLU A 79 3.51 5.18 25.44
C GLU A 79 3.02 5.46 24.01
N ASP A 80 3.18 4.50 23.09
CA ASP A 80 2.63 4.61 21.72
C ASP A 80 1.09 4.44 21.70
N GLY A 81 0.46 4.19 22.85
CA GLY A 81 -0.98 4.23 23.04
C GLY A 81 -1.76 3.28 22.11
N PRO A 82 -2.69 3.77 21.27
CA PRO A 82 -3.47 2.92 20.36
C PRO A 82 -2.61 2.07 19.41
N VAL A 83 -1.45 2.57 18.98
CA VAL A 83 -0.53 1.82 18.11
C VAL A 83 0.00 0.59 18.83
N TYR A 84 0.40 0.73 20.10
CA TYR A 84 0.85 -0.39 20.91
C TYR A 84 -0.25 -1.42 21.13
N GLN A 85 -1.48 -0.98 21.44
CA GLN A 85 -2.61 -1.89 21.63
C GLN A 85 -2.94 -2.67 20.35
N TRP A 86 -2.91 -1.99 19.20
CA TRP A 86 -3.08 -2.64 17.91
C TRP A 86 -2.00 -3.69 17.64
N ILE A 87 -0.72 -3.34 17.75
CA ILE A 87 0.39 -4.31 17.58
C ILE A 87 0.26 -5.50 18.53
N LYS A 88 -0.11 -5.25 19.79
CA LYS A 88 -0.29 -6.28 20.81
C LYS A 88 -1.45 -7.23 20.47
N SER A 89 -2.52 -6.70 19.88
CA SER A 89 -3.69 -7.49 19.45
C SER A 89 -3.41 -8.40 18.25
N LEU A 90 -2.40 -8.06 17.43
CA LEU A 90 -1.98 -8.90 16.31
C LEU A 90 -1.19 -10.11 16.79
N GLU A 91 -1.44 -11.24 16.12
CA GLU A 91 -0.63 -12.44 16.26
C GLU A 91 0.81 -12.20 15.79
N SER A 92 1.78 -12.72 16.54
CA SER A 92 3.19 -12.39 16.36
C SER A 92 3.71 -12.71 14.96
N GLY A 93 3.20 -13.75 14.31
CA GLY A 93 3.60 -14.15 12.95
C GLY A 93 3.15 -13.17 11.86
N TYR A 94 2.11 -12.37 12.11
CA TYR A 94 1.52 -11.47 11.12
C TYR A 94 1.90 -10.00 11.32
N ARG A 95 2.49 -9.62 12.47
CA ARG A 95 2.83 -8.22 12.78
C ARG A 95 3.65 -7.53 11.69
N SER A 96 4.69 -8.19 11.18
CA SER A 96 5.50 -7.60 10.11
C SER A 96 4.71 -7.43 8.81
N GLU A 97 3.79 -8.34 8.50
CA GLU A 97 3.01 -8.28 7.27
C GLU A 97 1.98 -7.14 7.34
N GLU A 98 1.26 -7.05 8.45
CA GLU A 98 0.27 -5.97 8.69
C GLU A 98 0.92 -4.58 8.67
N ILE A 99 2.11 -4.43 9.26
CA ILE A 99 2.87 -3.19 9.18
C ILE A 99 3.20 -2.87 7.72
N LYS A 100 3.69 -3.83 6.94
CA LYS A 100 4.05 -3.61 5.52
C LYS A 100 2.84 -3.24 4.68
N ASN A 101 1.67 -3.84 4.94
CA ASN A 101 0.43 -3.50 4.26
C ASN A 101 0.05 -2.04 4.48
N ILE A 102 0.07 -1.57 5.73
CA ILE A 102 -0.21 -0.15 6.04
C ILE A 102 0.80 0.78 5.36
N LEU A 103 2.10 0.44 5.41
CA LEU A 103 3.15 1.25 4.77
C LEU A 103 2.94 1.32 3.25
N LYS A 104 2.64 0.17 2.62
CA LYS A 104 2.38 0.06 1.19
C LYS A 104 1.20 0.94 0.78
N GLU A 105 0.07 0.83 1.48
CA GLU A 105 -1.10 1.67 1.22
C GLU A 105 -0.78 3.16 1.40
N THR A 106 -0.12 3.52 2.50
CA THR A 106 0.24 4.91 2.79
C THR A 106 1.09 5.49 1.66
N VAL A 107 2.15 4.78 1.25
CA VAL A 107 3.04 5.22 0.16
C VAL A 107 2.27 5.42 -1.14
N VAL A 108 1.38 4.48 -1.51
CA VAL A 108 0.55 4.61 -2.71
C VAL A 108 -0.35 5.84 -2.62
N HIS A 109 -1.09 5.98 -1.52
CA HIS A 109 -2.09 7.04 -1.37
C HIS A 109 -1.50 8.43 -1.25
N THR A 110 -0.29 8.57 -0.69
CA THR A 110 0.30 9.90 -0.46
C THR A 110 1.37 10.26 -1.48
N LEU A 111 2.21 9.32 -1.91
CA LEU A 111 3.35 9.66 -2.78
C LEU A 111 3.10 9.36 -4.26
N LEU A 112 2.21 8.41 -4.58
CA LEU A 112 2.01 7.96 -5.97
C LEU A 112 0.69 8.40 -6.58
N ASN A 113 -0.36 8.55 -5.78
CA ASN A 113 -1.63 9.10 -6.26
C ASN A 113 -1.54 10.63 -6.36
N ASP A 114 -1.66 11.17 -7.57
CA ASP A 114 -1.65 12.62 -7.85
C ASP A 114 -2.96 13.34 -7.44
N GLN A 115 -3.89 12.63 -6.79
CA GLN A 115 -5.10 13.23 -6.21
C GLN A 115 -4.89 13.43 -4.71
N PRO A 116 -5.01 14.67 -4.17
CA PRO A 116 -5.14 14.87 -2.73
C PRO A 116 -6.47 14.26 -2.27
N LEU A 117 -6.42 12.99 -1.88
CA LEU A 117 -7.58 12.19 -1.52
C LEU A 117 -7.99 12.49 -0.07
N PHE A 118 -8.79 13.53 0.12
CA PHE A 118 -9.88 13.43 1.08
C PHE A 118 -11.20 13.19 0.34
N PRO A 119 -11.53 11.95 -0.08
CA PRO A 119 -12.92 11.58 -0.15
C PRO A 119 -13.35 11.10 1.26
N PRO A 120 -14.38 11.69 1.88
CA PRO A 120 -15.00 11.06 3.04
C PRO A 120 -15.49 9.68 2.58
N ARG A 121 -14.93 8.60 3.15
CA ARG A 121 -15.65 7.33 3.13
C ARG A 121 -16.91 7.57 3.94
N ASN A 122 -18.06 7.47 3.28
CA ASN A 122 -19.37 7.45 3.94
C ASN A 122 -19.34 6.35 5.00
N ALA A 123 -19.00 6.74 6.23
CA ALA A 123 -19.39 5.99 7.41
C ALA A 123 -20.90 5.85 7.31
N GLY A 124 -21.39 4.61 7.26
CA GLY A 124 -22.78 4.30 6.98
C GLY A 124 -23.73 5.18 7.77
N GLN A 125 -24.41 6.08 7.08
CA GLN A 125 -25.68 6.60 7.56
C GLN A 125 -26.73 5.57 7.19
N ALA A 126 -27.11 4.77 8.18
CA ALA A 126 -28.38 4.08 8.18
C ALA A 126 -29.50 5.06 7.81
N PRO A 127 -30.49 4.67 6.99
CA PRO A 127 -31.63 5.52 6.69
C PRO A 127 -32.49 5.59 7.95
N TYR A 128 -32.30 6.63 8.77
CA TYR A 128 -33.32 7.01 9.73
C TYR A 128 -34.48 7.60 8.95
N VAL A 129 -35.50 6.76 8.79
CA VAL A 129 -36.85 7.10 8.36
C VAL A 129 -37.37 8.21 9.27
N ALA A 130 -37.39 9.44 8.77
CA ALA A 130 -38.21 10.49 9.34
C ALA A 130 -39.66 10.23 8.91
N LYS A 131 -40.47 9.73 9.85
CA LYS A 131 -41.93 9.80 9.80
C LYS A 131 -42.32 11.26 10.01
N GLU A 132 -42.99 11.86 9.03
CA GLU A 132 -43.91 12.99 9.20
C GLU A 132 -44.80 13.04 7.94
N THR A 133 -45.94 12.35 7.94
CA THR A 133 -47.30 12.92 8.09
C THR A 133 -47.52 14.25 7.35
N HIS A 134 -48.03 14.16 6.13
CA HIS A 134 -49.01 15.12 5.64
C HIS A 134 -49.95 14.46 4.63
N ASP A 135 -51.24 14.49 4.95
CA ASP A 135 -52.38 14.10 4.12
C ASP A 135 -52.42 14.83 2.78
N MET A 136 -52.91 14.14 1.72
CA MET A 136 -54.14 14.48 0.97
C MET A 136 -54.07 14.01 -0.50
N HIS A 137 -55.17 13.40 -0.96
CA HIS A 137 -55.50 12.86 -2.30
C HIS A 137 -54.91 11.47 -2.61
N GLY A 138 -55.66 10.41 -2.91
CA GLY A 138 -57.03 10.28 -3.41
C GLY A 138 -57.01 9.55 -4.74
N ALA A 139 -57.21 8.21 -4.75
CA ALA A 139 -57.79 7.44 -5.86
C ALA A 139 -57.78 5.92 -5.54
N TYR A 140 -58.96 5.32 -5.55
CA TYR A 140 -59.23 3.88 -5.47
C TYR A 140 -58.68 3.13 -6.69
N HIS A 141 -58.09 1.94 -6.48
CA HIS A 141 -58.42 0.72 -7.25
C HIS A 141 -57.92 -0.55 -6.53
N PRO A 142 -58.65 -1.69 -6.58
CA PRO A 142 -58.41 -2.86 -5.73
C PRO A 142 -57.75 -4.07 -6.44
N HIS A 143 -57.22 -4.99 -5.63
CA HIS A 143 -57.02 -6.44 -5.86
C HIS A 143 -55.84 -6.94 -6.74
N TYR A 144 -54.83 -7.60 -6.13
CA TYR A 144 -54.58 -9.07 -6.15
C TYR A 144 -53.21 -9.46 -5.54
N GLU A 145 -53.19 -10.56 -4.79
CA GLU A 145 -52.00 -11.31 -4.36
C GLU A 145 -51.31 -12.00 -5.55
N GLU A 146 -49.97 -12.02 -5.61
CA GLU A 146 -49.21 -13.25 -5.92
C GLU A 146 -47.72 -13.11 -5.50
N PRO A 147 -47.10 -14.16 -4.91
CA PRO A 147 -45.70 -14.16 -4.50
C PRO A 147 -44.75 -14.69 -5.60
N GLN A 148 -43.45 -14.63 -5.34
CA GLN A 148 -42.31 -15.18 -6.09
C GLN A 148 -41.64 -14.26 -7.13
N LYS A 149 -40.40 -13.88 -6.83
CA LYS A 149 -39.22 -14.52 -7.43
C LYS A 149 -37.95 -14.06 -6.70
N VAL A 150 -37.34 -15.00 -5.98
CA VAL A 150 -35.97 -14.86 -5.47
C VAL A 150 -35.04 -14.90 -6.67
N ALA A 151 -34.62 -13.73 -7.14
CA ALA A 151 -33.53 -13.63 -8.11
C ALA A 151 -32.21 -13.88 -7.36
N VAL A 152 -31.72 -15.12 -7.45
CA VAL A 152 -30.34 -15.46 -7.11
C VAL A 152 -29.44 -14.72 -8.10
N LEU A 153 -28.97 -13.53 -7.73
CA LEU A 153 -27.90 -12.86 -8.44
C LEU A 153 -26.65 -13.70 -8.28
N LYS A 154 -26.32 -14.44 -9.35
CA LYS A 154 -24.99 -15.01 -9.57
C LYS A 154 -23.98 -13.89 -9.31
N ARG A 155 -23.20 -14.07 -8.24
CA ARG A 155 -22.01 -13.28 -7.95
C ARG A 155 -21.04 -13.52 -9.10
N GLU A 156 -21.07 -12.64 -10.10
CA GLU A 156 -20.01 -12.58 -11.09
C GLU A 156 -18.69 -12.42 -10.35
N HIS A 157 -17.77 -13.30 -10.70
CA HIS A 157 -16.40 -13.30 -10.24
C HIS A 157 -15.76 -12.05 -10.85
N VAL A 158 -15.86 -10.92 -10.15
CA VAL A 158 -15.02 -9.77 -10.44
C VAL A 158 -13.61 -10.22 -10.14
N GLN A 159 -12.86 -10.57 -11.19
CA GLN A 159 -11.41 -10.61 -11.12
C GLN A 159 -10.97 -9.22 -10.67
N LEU A 160 -10.63 -9.12 -9.39
CA LEU A 160 -9.95 -7.96 -8.85
C LEU A 160 -8.58 -7.97 -9.51
N GLU A 161 -8.44 -7.26 -10.63
CA GLU A 161 -7.13 -7.06 -11.25
C GLU A 161 -6.25 -6.37 -10.21
N ASP A 162 -5.17 -7.04 -9.81
CA ASP A 162 -4.25 -6.51 -8.82
C ASP A 162 -3.71 -5.18 -9.37
N PRO A 163 -3.98 -4.03 -8.72
CA PRO A 163 -3.59 -2.71 -9.21
C PRO A 163 -2.06 -2.57 -9.37
N TYR A 164 -1.30 -3.56 -8.90
CA TYR A 164 0.12 -3.73 -9.14
C TYR A 164 0.51 -4.00 -10.60
N THR A 165 -0.35 -4.65 -11.39
CA THR A 165 -0.02 -4.96 -12.78
C THR A 165 0.13 -3.69 -13.62
N MET A 166 -0.55 -2.60 -13.23
CA MET A 166 -0.56 -1.35 -13.98
C MET A 166 0.78 -0.59 -13.89
N TRP A 167 1.46 -0.64 -12.73
CA TRP A 167 2.75 0.05 -12.55
C TRP A 167 3.94 -0.70 -13.17
N ASP A 168 3.87 -2.03 -13.27
CA ASP A 168 4.87 -2.81 -14.00
C ASP A 168 4.79 -2.59 -15.53
N LYS A 169 3.62 -2.14 -16.03
CA LYS A 169 3.30 -1.96 -17.45
C LYS A 169 3.45 -0.52 -17.97
N MET A 170 3.99 0.42 -17.19
CA MET A 170 4.20 1.80 -17.67
C MET A 170 5.16 1.82 -18.88
N PRO A 171 4.73 2.30 -20.07
CA PRO A 171 5.58 2.32 -21.25
C PRO A 171 6.71 3.32 -21.07
N LYS A 172 7.93 2.89 -21.42
CA LYS A 172 9.10 3.75 -21.58
C LYS A 172 8.76 4.82 -22.62
N GLN A 173 8.62 6.08 -22.21
CA GLN A 173 8.77 7.18 -23.16
C GLN A 173 10.26 7.23 -23.52
N ALA A 174 10.54 6.79 -24.74
CA ALA A 174 11.85 6.83 -25.35
C ALA A 174 12.31 8.30 -25.43
N SER A 175 13.39 8.62 -24.73
CA SER A 175 14.22 9.75 -25.07
C SER A 175 15.05 9.38 -26.30
N GLU A 176 14.51 9.68 -27.49
CA GLU A 176 15.29 9.70 -28.74
C GLU A 176 16.22 10.92 -28.73
N HIS A 177 17.52 10.72 -28.54
CA HIS A 177 18.54 11.49 -29.26
C HIS A 177 19.94 10.90 -29.07
N GLY A 178 20.61 10.61 -30.19
CA GLY A 178 22.06 10.56 -30.27
C GLY A 178 22.70 9.20 -30.49
N ASP A 179 22.56 8.67 -31.71
CA ASP A 179 23.43 7.66 -32.30
C ASP A 179 24.87 8.21 -32.41
N LEU A 180 25.88 7.36 -32.12
CA LEU A 180 27.06 7.12 -32.97
C LEU A 180 28.10 6.23 -32.25
N ASP A 181 28.30 5.06 -32.87
CA ASP A 181 29.56 4.32 -33.05
C ASP A 181 30.50 4.05 -31.85
N ALA A 182 30.56 2.78 -31.45
CA ALA A 182 31.82 2.03 -31.39
C ALA A 182 31.55 0.52 -31.16
N LYS A 183 31.62 -0.23 -32.26
CA LYS A 183 31.99 -1.66 -32.29
C LYS A 183 33.31 -1.87 -31.54
N GLU A 184 33.38 -2.82 -30.61
CA GLU A 184 34.33 -3.94 -30.77
C GLU A 184 34.04 -5.14 -29.86
N LYS A 185 34.34 -6.30 -30.44
CA LYS A 185 34.10 -7.66 -29.96
C LYS A 185 35.11 -8.04 -28.86
N ALA A 186 34.68 -8.83 -27.88
CA ALA A 186 35.48 -9.96 -27.38
C ALA A 186 34.64 -10.91 -26.52
N SER A 187 34.20 -11.99 -27.15
CA SER A 187 33.89 -13.28 -26.55
C SER A 187 35.11 -13.92 -25.88
N LYS A 188 34.86 -14.79 -24.87
CA LYS A 188 35.75 -15.71 -24.11
C LYS A 188 35.94 -15.20 -22.67
N GLY A 189 35.78 -15.98 -21.60
CA GLY A 189 35.56 -17.41 -21.45
C GLY A 189 35.52 -17.70 -19.94
N PHE A 190 34.83 -18.79 -19.59
CA PHE A 190 34.92 -19.43 -18.28
C PHE A 190 36.39 -19.71 -17.91
N SER A 191 36.77 -19.43 -16.66
CA SER A 191 37.74 -20.26 -15.93
C SER A 191 37.65 -20.04 -14.42
N HIS A 192 37.22 -21.11 -13.76
CA HIS A 192 37.52 -21.44 -12.36
C HIS A 192 39.02 -21.29 -12.09
N LEU A 193 39.40 -20.71 -10.95
CA LEU A 193 40.61 -21.12 -10.22
C LEU A 193 40.39 -20.84 -8.72
N VAL A 194 40.00 -21.90 -8.03
CA VAL A 194 40.28 -22.11 -6.62
C VAL A 194 41.75 -22.54 -6.54
N ASN A 195 42.39 -22.17 -5.42
CA ASN A 195 43.49 -22.85 -4.75
C ASN A 195 44.90 -22.20 -4.70
N TYR A 196 45.36 -22.14 -3.45
CA TYR A 196 46.72 -22.09 -2.91
C TYR A 196 47.59 -20.84 -3.08
N LEU A 197 47.87 -20.21 -1.94
CA LEU A 197 49.17 -19.72 -1.43
C LEU A 197 48.84 -18.93 -0.14
N GLY A 198 49.45 -19.12 1.01
CA GLY A 198 50.64 -19.86 1.43
C GLY A 198 50.93 -19.40 2.85
#